data_AF-E0U781-F1
#
_entry.id   AF-E0U781-F1
#
_cell.length_a   1.000
_cell.length_b   1.000
_cell.length_c   1.000
_cell.angle_alpha   90.00
_cell.angle_beta   90.00
_cell.angle_gamma   90.00
#
_symmetry.space_group_name_H-M   'P 1'
#
loop_
_entity.id
_entity.type
_entity.pdbx_description
1 polymer ?
#
loop_
_entity_poly.entity_id
_entity_poly.type
_entity_poly.pdbx_seq_one_letter_code
_entity_poly.pdbx_strand_id
1 'polypeptide(L)'
;MTTIFLKNSLVGELKNSPSISHENLKQIEVIVDDIYHLIDLEQEKKQQNMQQEFQERNSQLETMADLINDLSNELETKLFEFKKLADNLHKIEQELKKIFAFNYSCKQASHHFYHPSINPCILIDTQMPFLVKQENKFILETKKIELLKAHK
;
A
#
# COMPACT_ATOMS: atom_id res chain seq x y z
N MET A 1 -7.08 26.15 -25.33
CA MET A 1 -6.40 27.26 -26.04
C MET A 1 -6.14 26.95 -27.52
N THR A 2 -5.99 25.68 -27.91
CA THR A 2 -5.66 25.24 -29.27
C THR A 2 -6.85 25.21 -30.25
N THR A 3 -8.06 24.85 -29.81
CA THR A 3 -9.26 24.76 -30.67
C THR A 3 -9.74 26.12 -31.18
N ILE A 4 -9.74 27.15 -30.34
CA ILE A 4 -10.12 28.52 -30.70
C ILE A 4 -9.18 29.10 -31.77
N PHE A 5 -7.88 28.83 -31.66
CA PHE A 5 -6.89 29.32 -32.63
C PHE A 5 -7.07 28.66 -34.01
N LEU A 6 -7.30 27.35 -34.03
CA LEU A 6 -7.56 26.59 -35.25
C LEU A 6 -8.89 27.00 -35.92
N LYS A 7 -9.93 27.24 -35.11
CA LYS A 7 -11.23 27.77 -35.58
C LYS A 7 -11.07 29.10 -36.30
N ASN A 8 -10.38 30.05 -35.66
CA ASN A 8 -10.19 31.38 -36.21
C ASN A 8 -9.31 31.38 -37.47
N SER A 9 -8.32 30.48 -37.56
CA SER A 9 -7.50 30.30 -38.75
C SER A 9 -8.31 29.76 -39.93
N LEU A 10 -9.12 28.72 -39.70
CA LEU A 10 -9.91 28.05 -40.74
C LEU A 10 -10.99 28.99 -41.33
N VAL A 11 -11.72 29.70 -40.45
CA VAL A 11 -12.74 30.68 -40.88
C VAL A 11 -12.09 31.88 -41.58
N GLY A 12 -10.90 32.30 -41.14
CA GLY A 12 -10.11 33.35 -41.78
C GLY A 12 -9.68 32.98 -43.20
N GLU A 13 -9.22 31.76 -43.42
CA GLU A 13 -8.83 31.24 -44.75
C GLU A 13 -10.03 31.14 -45.70
N LEU A 14 -11.18 30.67 -45.20
CA LEU A 14 -12.41 30.54 -46.00
C LEU A 14 -12.97 31.88 -46.47
N LYS A 15 -12.87 32.93 -45.65
CA LYS A 15 -13.29 34.30 -45.99
C LYS A 15 -12.49 34.92 -47.14
N ASN A 16 -11.26 34.46 -47.35
CA ASN A 16 -10.39 34.95 -48.42
C ASN A 16 -10.56 34.18 -49.74
N SER A 17 -11.46 33.19 -49.79
CA SER A 17 -11.68 32.36 -50.98
C SER A 17 -12.68 33.02 -51.95
N PRO A 18 -12.27 33.39 -53.17
CA PRO A 18 -13.13 34.10 -54.13
C PRO A 18 -14.22 33.22 -54.75
N SER A 19 -14.21 31.90 -54.50
CA SER A 19 -15.10 30.91 -55.12
C SER A 19 -16.27 30.47 -54.23
N ILE A 20 -16.37 30.96 -52.99
CA ILE A 20 -17.42 30.57 -52.04
C ILE A 20 -18.50 31.66 -51.99
N SER A 21 -19.77 31.27 -52.19
CA SER A 21 -20.89 32.20 -52.04
C SER A 21 -21.09 32.59 -50.58
N HIS A 22 -21.63 33.79 -50.33
CA HIS A 22 -21.84 34.28 -48.96
C HIS A 22 -22.77 33.38 -48.13
N GLU A 23 -23.77 32.76 -48.77
CA GLU A 23 -24.70 31.83 -48.11
C GLU A 23 -23.99 30.52 -47.72
N ASN A 24 -23.17 29.96 -48.62
CA ASN A 24 -22.37 28.77 -48.31
C ASN A 24 -21.34 29.07 -47.21
N LEU A 25 -20.78 30.28 -47.17
CA LEU A 25 -19.83 30.69 -46.14
C LEU A 25 -20.47 30.73 -44.75
N LYS A 26 -21.70 31.25 -44.63
CA LYS A 26 -22.46 31.21 -43.37
C LYS A 26 -22.77 29.78 -42.91
N GLN A 27 -23.18 28.92 -43.84
CA GLN A 27 -23.43 27.51 -43.52
C GLN A 27 -22.16 26.81 -43.05
N ILE A 28 -21.01 27.07 -43.68
CA ILE A 28 -19.72 26.53 -43.26
C ILE A 28 -19.33 27.07 -41.87
N GLU A 29 -19.54 28.36 -41.58
CA GLU A 29 -19.28 28.92 -40.24
C GLU A 29 -20.09 28.19 -39.15
N VAL A 30 -21.38 27.93 -39.39
CA VAL A 30 -22.24 27.19 -38.45
C VAL A 30 -21.74 25.75 -38.25
N ILE A 31 -21.43 25.05 -39.33
CA ILE A 31 -20.91 23.67 -39.26
C ILE A 31 -19.57 23.64 -38.49
N VAL A 32 -18.70 24.61 -38.73
CA VAL A 32 -17.42 24.73 -38.02
C VAL A 32 -17.67 24.95 -36.52
N ASP A 33 -18.62 25.81 -36.16
CA ASP A 33 -19.00 26.06 -34.77
C ASP A 33 -19.52 24.78 -34.07
N ASP A 34 -20.40 24.04 -34.74
CA ASP A 34 -20.93 22.77 -34.23
C ASP A 34 -19.83 21.72 -34.05
N ILE A 35 -18.90 21.61 -35.00
CA ILE A 35 -17.76 20.68 -34.91
C ILE A 35 -16.88 21.02 -33.71
N TYR A 36 -16.53 22.29 -33.52
CA TYR A 36 -15.71 22.69 -32.38
C TYR A 36 -16.43 22.49 -31.05
N HIS A 37 -17.74 22.74 -30.99
CA HIS A 37 -18.54 22.45 -29.81
C HIS A 37 -18.54 20.95 -29.46
N LEU A 38 -18.70 20.08 -30.47
CA LEU A 38 -18.61 18.63 -30.29
C LEU A 38 -17.23 18.18 -29.81
N ILE A 39 -16.16 18.80 -30.32
CA ILE A 39 -14.78 18.53 -29.87
C ILE A 39 -14.63 18.90 -28.39
N ASP A 40 -15.12 20.06 -27.98
CA ASP A 40 -15.02 20.52 -26.59
C ASP A 40 -15.81 19.59 -25.65
N LEU A 41 -17.01 19.15 -26.05
CA LEU A 41 -17.81 18.18 -25.29
C LEU A 41 -17.11 16.81 -25.15
N GLU A 42 -16.49 16.32 -26.22
CA GLU A 42 -15.75 15.05 -26.17
C GLU A 42 -14.50 15.15 -25.28
N GLN A 43 -13.81 16.30 -25.29
CA GLN A 43 -12.70 16.57 -24.38
C GLN A 43 -13.15 16.62 -22.92
N GLU A 44 -14.27 17.29 -22.63
CA GLU A 44 -14.83 17.36 -21.28
C GLU A 44 -15.22 15.96 -20.78
N LYS A 45 -15.93 15.18 -21.61
CA LYS A 45 -16.29 13.80 -21.29
C LYS A 45 -15.06 12.93 -21.02
N LYS A 46 -14.02 13.06 -21.83
CA LYS A 46 -12.76 12.34 -21.62
C LYS A 46 -12.10 12.73 -20.30
N GLN A 47 -12.11 14.02 -19.96
CA GLN A 47 -11.56 14.51 -18.70
C GLN A 47 -12.35 13.99 -17.50
N GLN A 48 -13.68 13.99 -17.57
CA GLN A 48 -14.56 13.44 -16.54
C GLN A 48 -14.31 11.94 -16.34
N ASN A 49 -14.22 11.16 -17.42
CA ASN A 49 -13.92 9.73 -17.34
C ASN A 49 -12.57 9.46 -16.68
N MET A 50 -11.51 10.18 -17.07
CA MET A 50 -10.20 10.05 -16.44
C MET A 50 -10.22 10.42 -14.95
N GLN A 51 -10.98 11.46 -14.59
CA GLN A 51 -11.12 11.87 -13.20
C GLN A 51 -11.85 10.80 -12.37
N GLN A 52 -12.91 10.19 -12.92
CA GLN A 52 -13.64 9.11 -12.28
C GLN A 52 -12.74 7.87 -12.10
N GLU A 53 -12.04 7.43 -13.15
CA GLU A 53 -11.10 6.30 -13.05
C GLU A 53 -10.02 6.55 -11.99
N PHE A 54 -9.49 7.77 -11.93
CA PHE A 54 -8.50 8.14 -10.92
C PHE A 54 -9.07 8.07 -9.49
N GLN A 55 -10.30 8.56 -9.28
CA GLN A 55 -10.99 8.47 -7.98
C GLN A 55 -11.24 7.03 -7.56
N GLU A 56 -11.71 6.18 -8.48
CA GLU A 56 -11.95 4.76 -8.22
C GLU A 56 -10.65 4.04 -7.85
N ARG A 57 -9.56 4.29 -8.59
CA ARG A 57 -8.24 3.71 -8.28
C ARG A 57 -7.69 4.20 -6.95
N ASN A 58 -7.88 5.47 -6.61
CA ASN A 58 -7.43 6.00 -5.32
C ASN A 58 -8.21 5.36 -4.15
N SER A 59 -9.52 5.16 -4.29
CA SER A 59 -10.32 4.46 -3.29
C SER A 59 -9.92 2.99 -3.12
N GLN A 60 -9.56 2.30 -4.21
CA GLN A 60 -9.01 0.94 -4.15
C GLN A 60 -7.68 0.90 -3.39
N LEU A 61 -6.79 1.87 -3.61
CA LEU A 61 -5.52 1.97 -2.90
C LEU A 61 -5.71 2.25 -1.40
N GLU A 62 -6.66 3.12 -1.04
CA GLU A 62 -7.03 3.37 0.37
C GLU A 62 -7.50 2.08 1.05
N THR A 63 -8.40 1.35 0.40
CA THR A 63 -8.91 0.07 0.92
C THR A 63 -7.79 -0.96 1.10
N MET A 64 -6.84 -1.03 0.17
CA MET A 64 -5.67 -1.91 0.30
C MET A 64 -4.74 -1.49 1.43
N ALA A 65 -4.55 -0.19 1.64
CA ALA A 65 -3.73 0.32 2.73
C ALA A 65 -4.33 -0.02 4.10
N ASP A 66 -5.65 0.12 4.24
CA ASP A 66 -6.37 -0.27 5.45
C ASP A 66 -6.21 -1.77 5.72
N LEU A 67 -6.39 -2.62 4.70
CA LEU A 67 -6.20 -4.07 4.83
C LEU A 67 -4.77 -4.45 5.28
N ILE A 68 -3.75 -3.80 4.70
CA ILE A 68 -2.35 -4.04 5.09
C ILE A 68 -2.13 -3.66 6.55
N ASN A 69 -2.69 -2.53 6.98
CA ASN A 69 -2.57 -2.08 8.37
C ASN A 69 -3.28 -3.03 9.34
N ASP A 70 -4.47 -3.51 9.00
CA ASP A 70 -5.21 -4.48 9.80
C ASP A 70 -4.45 -5.80 9.95
N LEU A 71 -3.93 -6.35 8.84
CA LEU A 71 -3.10 -7.57 8.86
C LEU A 71 -1.83 -7.38 9.68
N SER A 72 -1.22 -6.19 9.61
CA SER A 72 -0.01 -5.88 10.37
C SER A 72 -0.29 -5.80 11.87
N ASN A 73 -1.45 -5.25 12.26
CA ASN A 73 -1.91 -5.23 13.65
C ASN A 73 -2.24 -6.64 14.18
N GLU A 74 -2.87 -7.48 13.35
CA GLU A 74 -3.14 -8.87 13.70
C GLU A 74 -1.83 -9.66 13.91
N LEU A 75 -0.87 -9.48 13.01
CA LEU A 75 0.45 -10.11 13.10
C LEU A 75 1.22 -9.64 14.34
N GLU A 76 1.19 -8.34 14.65
CA GLU A 76 1.76 -7.78 15.89
C GLU A 76 1.14 -8.46 17.12
N THR A 77 -0.18 -8.62 17.16
CA THR A 77 -0.88 -9.30 18.26
C THR A 77 -0.45 -10.76 18.41
N LYS A 78 -0.37 -11.50 17.29
CA LYS A 78 0.07 -12.91 17.28
C LYS A 78 1.52 -13.07 17.73
N LEU A 79 2.38 -12.13 17.37
CA LEU A 79 3.77 -12.11 17.83
C LEU A 79 3.87 -11.89 19.34
N PHE A 80 3.02 -11.03 19.92
CA PHE A 80 2.95 -10.87 21.38
C PHE A 80 2.44 -12.12 22.10
N GLU A 81 1.47 -12.83 21.53
CA GLU A 81 1.02 -14.13 22.05
C GLU A 81 2.16 -15.16 22.03
N PHE A 82 2.87 -15.26 20.91
CA PHE A 82 4.02 -16.15 20.77
C PHE A 82 5.13 -15.83 21.79
N LYS A 83 5.43 -14.54 22.00
CA LYS A 83 6.36 -14.08 23.03
C LYS A 83 5.98 -14.59 24.43
N LYS A 84 4.71 -14.46 24.82
CA LYS A 84 4.23 -14.98 26.12
C LYS A 84 4.41 -16.49 26.23
N LEU A 85 4.16 -17.23 25.15
CA LEU A 85 4.36 -18.67 25.12
C LEU A 85 5.84 -19.04 25.30
N ALA A 86 6.74 -18.33 24.61
CA ALA A 86 8.17 -18.52 24.73
C ALA A 86 8.68 -18.22 26.15
N ASP A 87 8.21 -17.14 26.78
CA ASP A 87 8.53 -16.80 28.17
C ASP A 87 8.10 -17.91 29.14
N ASN A 88 6.90 -18.47 28.94
CA ASN A 88 6.40 -19.57 29.76
C ASN A 88 7.22 -20.85 29.55
N LEU A 89 7.57 -21.17 28.31
CA LEU A 89 8.41 -22.32 27.98
C LEU A 89 9.81 -22.19 28.61
N HIS A 90 10.39 -20.98 28.59
CA HIS A 90 11.66 -20.71 29.24
C HIS A 90 11.58 -20.90 30.76
N LYS A 91 10.50 -20.43 31.42
CA LYS A 91 10.30 -20.69 32.86
C LYS A 91 10.21 -22.19 33.17
N ILE A 92 9.48 -22.95 32.36
CA ILE A 92 9.38 -24.41 32.51
C ILE A 92 10.75 -25.07 32.32
N GLU A 93 11.52 -24.64 31.32
CA GLU A 93 12.89 -25.13 31.09
C GLU A 93 13.79 -24.89 32.32
N GLN A 94 13.72 -23.70 32.92
CA GLN A 94 14.49 -23.37 34.13
C GLN A 94 14.07 -24.21 35.33
N GLU A 95 12.77 -24.42 35.54
CA GLU A 95 12.26 -25.29 36.60
C GLU A 95 12.68 -26.76 36.40
N LEU A 96 12.61 -27.27 35.16
CA LEU A 96 13.10 -28.61 34.83
C LEU A 96 14.60 -28.73 35.10
N LYS A 97 15.41 -27.75 34.70
CA LYS A 97 16.86 -27.71 35.00
C LYS A 97 17.12 -27.78 36.51
N LYS A 98 16.35 -27.06 37.34
CA LYS A 98 16.44 -27.14 38.81
C LYS A 98 16.05 -28.53 39.34
N ILE A 99 14.95 -29.11 38.87
CA ILE A 99 14.49 -30.44 39.27
C ILE A 99 15.53 -31.51 38.90
N PHE A 100 16.07 -31.44 37.69
CA PHE A 100 17.14 -32.33 37.25
C PHE A 100 18.39 -32.14 38.12
N ALA A 101 18.86 -30.90 38.32
CA ALA A 101 20.01 -30.62 39.19
C ALA A 101 19.82 -31.16 40.62
N PHE A 102 18.62 -31.01 41.19
CA PHE A 102 18.25 -31.55 42.49
C PHE A 102 18.28 -33.09 42.51
N ASN A 103 17.67 -33.74 41.51
CA ASN A 103 17.65 -35.20 41.40
C ASN A 103 19.04 -35.80 41.10
N TYR A 104 19.89 -35.11 40.32
CA TYR A 104 21.28 -35.48 40.10
C TYR A 104 22.13 -35.37 41.37
N SER A 105 21.81 -34.41 42.27
CA SER A 105 22.46 -34.35 43.59
C SER A 105 22.08 -35.52 44.50
N CYS A 106 20.89 -36.11 44.29
CA CYS A 106 20.35 -37.20 45.11
C CYS A 106 20.58 -38.61 44.54
N LYS A 107 20.94 -38.78 43.25
CA LYS A 107 21.14 -40.09 42.61
C LYS A 107 22.41 -40.14 41.75
N GLN A 108 23.48 -40.63 42.39
CA GLN A 108 24.65 -41.35 41.82
C GLN A 108 25.75 -40.51 41.13
N ALA A 109 26.94 -40.37 41.74
CA ALA A 109 28.11 -41.25 41.47
C ALA A 109 27.85 -42.25 40.34
N SER A 110 28.52 -42.07 39.19
CA SER A 110 28.50 -42.95 38.00
C SER A 110 27.17 -43.06 37.24
N HIS A 111 26.92 -42.13 36.31
CA HIS A 111 26.96 -42.45 34.87
C HIS A 111 26.59 -41.21 34.04
N HIS A 112 27.45 -40.90 33.05
CA HIS A 112 27.23 -39.89 32.03
C HIS A 112 25.91 -40.14 31.28
N PHE A 113 24.97 -39.21 31.36
CA PHE A 113 23.88 -39.14 30.40
C PHE A 113 23.72 -37.72 29.87
N TYR A 114 23.72 -37.66 28.54
CA TYR A 114 23.51 -36.49 27.69
C TYR A 114 22.28 -35.70 28.14
N HIS A 115 22.47 -34.43 28.48
CA HIS A 115 21.37 -33.49 28.62
C HIS A 115 20.98 -33.03 27.20
N PRO A 116 19.72 -33.21 26.75
CA PRO A 116 19.29 -32.58 25.52
C PRO A 116 19.31 -31.07 25.77
N SER A 117 20.14 -30.35 25.01
CA SER A 117 20.07 -28.91 24.91
C SER A 117 18.71 -28.55 24.32
N ILE A 118 17.75 -28.24 25.18
CA ILE A 118 16.47 -27.65 24.77
C ILE A 118 16.87 -26.27 24.24
N ASN A 119 16.86 -26.12 22.92
CA ASN A 119 17.25 -24.88 22.28
C ASN A 119 16.17 -23.84 22.62
N PRO A 120 16.46 -22.81 23.44
CA PRO A 120 15.45 -21.81 23.78
C PRO A 120 15.10 -21.08 22.48
N CYS A 121 13.81 -20.95 22.20
CA CYS A 121 13.33 -20.21 21.03
C CYS A 121 13.99 -18.82 21.01
N ILE A 122 14.93 -18.60 20.09
CA ILE A 122 15.57 -17.29 19.90
C ILE A 122 14.55 -16.42 19.17
N LEU A 123 13.81 -15.64 19.95
CA LEU A 123 12.94 -14.58 19.43
C LEU A 123 13.81 -13.38 19.07
N ILE A 124 14.04 -13.20 17.76
CA ILE A 124 14.78 -12.07 17.21
C ILE A 124 13.80 -10.91 17.01
N ASP A 125 14.22 -9.67 17.30
CA ASP A 125 13.46 -8.47 16.96
C ASP A 125 13.00 -8.51 15.50
N THR A 126 11.75 -8.12 15.27
CA THR A 126 11.15 -8.13 13.93
C THR A 126 10.65 -6.74 13.54
N GLN A 127 10.44 -6.51 12.26
CA GLN A 127 9.92 -5.27 11.71
C GLN A 127 8.55 -5.52 11.10
N MET A 128 7.52 -4.82 11.58
CA MET A 128 6.19 -4.87 11.01
C MET A 128 6.01 -3.78 9.97
N PRO A 129 5.64 -4.12 8.72
CA PRO A 129 5.26 -3.11 7.75
C PRO A 129 3.97 -2.41 8.19
N PHE A 130 3.79 -1.16 7.81
CA PHE A 130 2.49 -0.48 7.84
C PHE A 130 2.50 0.64 6.79
N LEU A 131 1.33 1.05 6.32
CA LEU A 131 1.18 2.09 5.32
C LEU A 131 0.62 3.37 5.94
N VAL A 132 1.32 4.48 5.69
CA VAL A 132 0.89 5.82 6.07
C VAL A 132 0.48 6.59 4.82
N LYS A 133 -0.70 7.18 4.84
CA LYS A 133 -1.13 8.13 3.80
C LYS A 133 -0.59 9.51 4.14
N GLN A 134 0.27 10.05 3.27
CA GLN A 134 0.75 11.44 3.34
C GLN A 134 0.38 12.16 2.05
N GLU A 135 -0.41 13.23 2.18
CA GLU A 135 -0.95 13.99 1.05
C GLU A 135 -1.62 13.06 0.01
N ASN A 136 -0.95 12.81 -1.12
CA ASN A 136 -1.41 12.01 -2.25
C ASN A 136 -0.55 10.75 -2.47
N LYS A 137 0.15 10.27 -1.44
CA LYS A 137 1.04 9.10 -1.54
C LYS A 137 0.86 8.17 -0.35
N PHE A 138 1.02 6.88 -0.61
CA PHE A 138 1.15 5.86 0.43
C PHE A 138 2.63 5.58 0.66
N ILE A 139 3.07 5.67 1.91
CA ILE A 139 4.44 5.43 2.33
C ILE A 139 4.45 4.14 3.12
N LEU A 140 5.28 3.18 2.68
CA LEU A 140 5.55 1.96 3.43
C LEU A 140 6.58 2.25 4.52
N GLU A 141 6.15 2.17 5.76
CA GLU A 141 6.98 2.30 6.93
C GLU A 141 7.13 0.95 7.64
N THR A 142 8.09 0.86 8.56
CA THR A 142 8.27 -0.32 9.39
C THR A 142 8.37 0.06 10.86
N LYS A 143 7.67 -0.69 11.71
CA LYS A 143 7.70 -0.55 13.16
C LYS A 143 8.51 -1.71 13.73
N LYS A 144 9.55 -1.39 14.51
CA LYS A 144 10.32 -2.41 15.22
C LYS A 144 9.49 -2.97 16.37
N ILE A 145 9.36 -4.30 16.43
CA ILE A 145 8.76 -5.02 17.54
C ILE A 145 9.85 -5.76 18.31
N GLU A 146 10.03 -5.37 19.56
CA GLU A 146 10.98 -5.98 20.48
C GLU A 146 10.38 -7.23 21.14
N LEU A 147 10.78 -8.40 20.65
CA LEU A 147 10.23 -9.67 21.10
C LEU A 147 10.89 -10.17 22.39
N LEU A 148 12.11 -9.77 22.72
CA LEU A 148 12.73 -10.01 24.03
C LEU A 148 13.65 -8.85 24.42
N LYS A 149 13.72 -8.50 25.71
CA LYS A 149 14.86 -7.73 26.22
C LYS A 149 15.99 -8.73 26.44
N ALA A 150 17.14 -8.50 25.81
CA ALA A 150 18.34 -9.27 26.10
C ALA A 150 18.61 -9.19 27.61
N HIS A 151 18.46 -10.32 28.32
CA HIS A 151 18.94 -10.43 29.69
C HIS A 151 20.47 -10.35 29.63
N LYS A 152 21.01 -9.20 30.03
CA LYS A 152 22.44 -9.01 30.33
C LYS A 152 22.79 -9.68 31.65
#